data_AF-A0A968JNZ3-F1
#
_entry.id   AF-A0A968JNZ3-F1
#
_cell.length_a   1.000
_cell.length_b   1.000
_cell.length_c   1.000
_cell.angle_alpha   90.00
_cell.angle_beta   90.00
_cell.angle_gamma   90.00
#
_symmetry.space_group_name_H-M   'P 1'
#
loop_
_entity.id
_entity.type
_entity.pdbx_description
1 polymer ?
#
loop_
_entity_poly.entity_id
_entity_poly.type
_entity_poly.pdbx_seq_one_letter_code
_entity_poly.pdbx_strand_id
1 'polypeptide(L)' 'MYLYSVPTTHIRDYYVTTDLDQFYKNATLAVKAEVTSYMENHQGGFKIKTTLFDRNKKPVKTIYSEKFEFRNDKK' A
#
# COMPACT_ATOMS: atom_id res chain seq x y z
N MET A 1 27.56 -4.93 -0.66
CA MET A 1 26.53 -5.26 -1.68
C MET A 1 25.65 -6.37 -1.13
N TYR A 2 24.35 -6.33 -1.38
CA TYR A 2 23.40 -7.33 -0.90
C TYR A 2 22.47 -7.76 -2.04
N LEU A 3 21.93 -8.98 -1.96
CA LEU A 3 20.96 -9.54 -2.89
C LEU A 3 19.67 -9.90 -2.14
N TYR A 4 18.52 -9.66 -2.76
CA TYR A 4 17.22 -10.04 -2.23
C TYR A 4 16.28 -10.39 -3.40
N SER A 5 15.21 -11.11 -3.08
CA SER A 5 14.16 -11.48 -4.05
C SER A 5 12.84 -10.84 -3.62
N VAL A 6 12.04 -10.43 -4.60
CA VAL A 6 10.69 -9.89 -4.39
C VAL A 6 9.68 -10.73 -5.16
N PRO A 7 8.43 -10.86 -4.67
CA PRO A 7 7.37 -11.49 -5.44
C PRO A 7 7.11 -10.76 -6.76
N THR A 8 6.54 -11.48 -7.73
CA THR A 8 6.28 -10.92 -9.07
C THR A 8 5.39 -9.68 -9.03
N THR A 9 4.37 -9.69 -8.15
CA THR A 9 3.56 -8.52 -7.81
C THR A 9 3.97 -8.04 -6.42
N HIS A 10 4.45 -6.81 -6.31
CA HIS A 10 4.92 -6.24 -5.05
C HIS A 10 4.69 -4.72 -5.02
N ILE A 11 4.75 -4.15 -3.81
CA ILE A 11 4.78 -2.70 -3.61
C ILE A 11 6.20 -2.25 -3.94
N ARG A 12 6.35 -1.42 -4.98
CA ARG A 12 7.62 -0.85 -5.40
C ARG A 12 8.01 0.33 -4.51
N ASP A 13 7.03 1.19 -4.24
CA ASP A 13 7.21 2.37 -3.40
C ASP A 13 5.90 2.72 -2.67
N TYR A 14 6.01 3.45 -1.57
CA TYR A 14 4.88 3.99 -0.85
C TYR A 14 5.21 5.33 -0.19
N TYR A 15 4.22 6.20 -0.12
CA TYR A 15 4.33 7.51 0.50
C TYR A 15 3.21 7.71 1.51
N VAL A 16 3.61 8.02 2.74
CA VAL A 16 2.69 8.23 3.87
C VAL A 16 2.74 9.69 4.27
N THR A 17 1.58 10.31 4.33
CA THR A 17 1.43 11.70 4.76
C THR A 17 0.42 11.79 5.88
N THR A 18 0.61 12.77 6.75
CA THR A 18 -0.27 13.03 7.88
C THR A 18 -0.62 14.50 7.89
N ASP A 19 -1.90 14.80 7.97
CA ASP A 19 -2.41 16.15 8.15
C ASP A 19 -3.11 16.26 9.50
N LEU A 20 -2.86 17.35 10.23
CA LEU A 20 -3.47 17.60 11.54
C LEU A 20 -4.65 18.56 11.37
N ASP A 21 -5.72 18.33 12.13
CA ASP A 21 -6.82 19.29 12.14
C ASP A 21 -6.39 20.63 12.76
N GLN A 22 -7.20 21.68 12.55
CA GLN A 22 -6.92 23.04 13.02
C GLN A 22 -6.65 23.13 14.53
N PHE A 23 -7.18 22.18 15.31
CA PHE A 23 -7.06 22.15 16.77
C PHE A 23 -5.97 21.18 17.26
N TYR A 24 -5.23 20.53 16.36
CA TYR A 24 -4.22 19.52 16.64
C TYR A 24 -4.75 18.35 17.49
N LYS A 25 -6.04 18.03 17.37
CA LYS A 25 -6.69 16.95 18.12
C LYS A 25 -6.81 15.67 17.31
N ASN A 26 -7.17 15.81 16.04
CA ASN A 26 -7.29 14.69 15.11
C ASN A 26 -6.26 14.79 14.00
N ALA A 27 -6.01 13.65 13.37
CA ALA A 27 -5.10 13.54 12.23
C ALA A 27 -5.70 12.67 11.13
N THR A 28 -5.45 13.04 9.88
CA THR A 28 -5.73 12.22 8.71
C THR A 28 -4.45 11.59 8.21
N LEU A 29 -4.41 10.26 8.19
CA LEU A 29 -3.31 9.49 7.60
C LEU A 29 -3.68 9.12 6.17
N ALA A 30 -2.90 9.57 5.19
CA ALA A 30 -3.05 9.19 3.80
C ALA A 30 -1.86 8.32 3.36
N VAL A 31 -2.18 7.21 2.71
CA VAL A 31 -1.19 6.24 2.20
C VAL A 31 -1.38 6.13 0.70
N LYS A 32 -0.30 6.41 -0.03
CA LYS A 32 -0.19 6.16 -1.47
C LYS A 32 0.80 5.02 -1.66
N ALA A 33 0.46 4.08 -2.52
CA ALA A 33 1.32 2.93 -2.81
C ALA A 33 1.39 2.72 -4.31
N GLU A 34 2.60 2.52 -4.81
CA GLU A 34 2.87 2.15 -6.18
C GLU A 34 3.10 0.65 -6.23
N VAL A 35 2.14 -0.07 -6.80
CA VAL A 35 2.23 -1.53 -6.98
C VAL A 35 2.72 -1.82 -8.38
N THR A 36 3.73 -2.68 -8.50
CA THR A 36 4.26 -3.16 -9.77
C THR A 36 4.05 -4.65 -9.88
N SER A 37 3.83 -5.13 -11.10
CA SER A 37 3.76 -6.55 -11.38
C SER A 37 4.49 -6.87 -12.68
N TYR A 38 5.31 -7.92 -12.66
CA TYR A 38 6.02 -8.43 -13.82
C TYR A 38 5.35 -9.67 -14.45
N MET A 39 4.07 -9.92 -14.14
CA MET A 39 3.30 -10.98 -14.80
C MET A 39 2.69 -10.48 -16.10
N GLU A 40 2.72 -11.29 -17.15
CA GLU A 40 2.09 -10.93 -18.44
C GLU A 40 0.57 -11.12 -18.41
N ASN A 41 0.04 -12.00 -17.56
CA ASN A 41 -1.40 -12.28 -17.47
C ASN A 41 -1.84 -12.26 -16.01
N HIS A 42 -2.56 -11.20 -15.65
CA HIS A 42 -3.13 -11.05 -14.31
C HIS A 42 -4.51 -11.70 -14.30
N GLN A 43 -4.69 -12.76 -13.52
CA GLN A 43 -6.00 -13.32 -13.23
C GLN A 43 -6.36 -13.02 -11.78
N GLY A 44 -7.48 -12.34 -11.59
CA GLY A 44 -7.94 -11.87 -10.28
C GLY A 44 -7.43 -10.46 -9.94
N GLY A 45 -8.06 -9.86 -8.93
CA GLY A 45 -7.72 -8.52 -8.48
C GLY A 45 -7.12 -8.50 -7.09
N PHE A 46 -6.34 -7.48 -6.85
CA PHE A 46 -5.51 -7.29 -5.68
C PHE A 46 -6.14 -6.30 -4.71
N LYS A 47 -5.81 -6.43 -3.43
CA LYS A 47 -6.10 -5.43 -2.40
C LYS A 47 -4.84 -5.18 -1.59
N ILE A 48 -4.61 -3.94 -1.23
CA ILE A 48 -3.57 -3.57 -0.27
C ILE A 48 -4.19 -3.57 1.12
N LYS A 49 -3.54 -4.25 2.06
CA LYS A 49 -3.87 -4.19 3.48
C LYS A 49 -2.82 -3.34 4.19
N THR A 50 -3.26 -2.29 4.87
CA THR A 50 -2.40 -1.41 5.67
C THR A 50 -2.82 -1.47 7.13
N THR A 51 -1.87 -1.62 8.05
CA THR A 51 -2.14 -1.62 9.49
C THR A 51 -1.31 -0.54 10.18
N LEU A 52 -1.99 0.37 10.88
CA LEU A 52 -1.39 1.36 11.75
C LEU A 52 -1.16 0.74 13.13
N PHE A 53 0.06 0.88 13.66
CA PHE A 53 0.43 0.39 14.99
C PHE A 53 0.76 1.56 15.92
N ASP A 54 0.49 1.39 17.21
CA ASP A 54 0.93 2.31 18.26
C ASP A 54 2.40 2.07 18.65
N ARG A 55 2.90 2.85 19.61
CA ARG A 55 4.28 2.74 20.14
C ARG A 55 4.58 1.39 20.78
N ASN A 56 3.56 0.65 21.21
CA ASN A 56 3.67 -0.67 21.81
C ASN A 56 3.49 -1.80 20.78
N LYS A 57 3.50 -1.47 19.48
CA LYS A 57 3.23 -2.39 18.37
C LYS A 57 1.83 -3.01 18.41
N LYS A 58 0.86 -2.35 19.05
CA LYS A 58 -0.55 -2.78 19.02
C LYS A 58 -1.25 -2.18 17.80
N PRO A 59 -2.05 -2.96 17.05
CA PRO A 59 -2.77 -2.45 15.89
C PRO A 59 -3.85 -1.47 16.34
N VAL A 60 -3.78 -0.23 15.84
CA VAL A 60 -4.76 0.83 16.06
C VAL A 60 -5.86 0.77 15.01
N LYS A 61 -5.48 0.55 13.74
CA LYS A 61 -6.42 0.51 12.61
C LYS A 61 -5.89 -0.36 11.48
N THR A 62 -6.76 -1.12 10.83
CA THR A 62 -6.45 -1.81 9.58
C THR A 62 -7.37 -1.31 8.48
N ILE A 63 -6.80 -0.99 7.32
CA ILE A 63 -7.49 -0.42 6.16
C ILE A 63 -7.19 -1.31 4.95
N TYR A 64 -8.19 -1.51 4.11
CA TYR A 64 -8.06 -2.19 2.83
C TYR A 64 -8.28 -1.20 1.70
N SER A 65 -7.47 -1.26 0.65
CA SER A 65 -7.80 -0.59 -0.60
C SER A 65 -9.03 -1.23 -1.24
N GLU A 66 -9.62 -0.52 -2.19
CA GLU A 66 -10.51 -1.15 -3.15
C GLU A 66 -9.76 -2.24 -3.93
N LYS A 67 -10.52 -3.18 -4.50
CA LYS A 67 -9.95 -4.21 -5.36
C LYS A 67 -9.51 -3.54 -6.66
N PHE A 68 -8.27 -3.75 -7.06
CA PHE A 68 -7.73 -3.23 -8.32
C PHE A 68 -7.11 -4.34 -9.16
N GLU A 69 -7.01 -4.09 -10.45
CA GLU A 69 -6.43 -5.00 -11.44
C GLU A 69 -5.40 -4.23 -12.28
N PHE A 70 -4.35 -4.92 -12.72
CA PHE A 70 -3.38 -4.32 -13.63
C PHE A 70 -3.95 -4.33 -15.04
N ARG A 71 -4.01 -3.15 -15.68
CA ARG A 71 -4.40 -3.08 -17.10
C ARG A 71 -3.27 -3.66 -17.93
N ASN A 72 -3.62 -4.65 -18.76
CA ASN A 72 -2.71 -5.22 -19.73
C ASN A 72 -2.80 -4.38 -21.00
N ASP A 73 -1.98 -3.33 -21.10
CA ASP A 73 -1.86 -2.56 -22.34
C ASP A 73 -1.04 -3.40 -23.33
N LYS A 74 -1.73 -4.29 -24.06
CA LYS A 74 -1.16 -4.96 -25.23
C LYS A 74 -0.85 -3.88 -26.26
N LYS A 75 0.43 -3.68 -26.56
CA LYS A 75 0.91 -2.89 -27.69
C LYS A 75 0.90 -3.73 -28.95
#